data_AF-A0A7V1YKC1-F1
#
_entry.id   AF-A0A7V1YKC1-F1
#
_cell.length_a   1.000
_cell.length_b   1.000
_cell.length_c   1.000
_cell.angle_alpha   90.00
_cell.angle_beta   90.00
_cell.angle_gamma   90.00
#
_symmetry.space_group_name_H-M   'P 1'
#
loop_
_entity.id
_entity.type
_entity.pdbx_description
1 polymer ?
#
loop_
_entity_poly.entity_id
_entity_poly.type
_entity_poly.pdbx_seq_one_letter_code
_entity_poly.pdbx_strand_id
1 'polypeptide(L)'
;MGGDLRRERVYPHPPGAVWTALTDRRALAEWLLPNDFAPVPGRRFRFLADPSPGFPGEVRCRVLELEPPRRMRWSWEIAAPPGGPTGRATTVTWTLVPEGGGTRLVLEHEGLRALPPWQRWATRRAWGRMLGHLLPRVLGNMSPEGLFTPGAVPPGERAYTARTVPPEYLLGP
;
A
#
# COMPACT_ATOMS: atom_id res chain seq x y z
N MET A 1 25.66 -6.71 2.11
CA MET A 1 24.31 -7.31 2.22
C MET A 1 23.32 -6.25 2.75
N GLY A 2 22.04 -6.29 2.36
CA GLY A 2 20.99 -5.34 2.81
C GLY A 2 20.75 -4.11 1.91
N GLY A 3 19.56 -3.96 1.34
CA GLY A 3 19.25 -2.86 0.42
C GLY A 3 17.83 -2.93 -0.12
N ASP A 4 17.32 -4.15 -0.30
CA ASP A 4 15.89 -4.45 -0.34
C ASP A 4 15.31 -4.37 1.08
N LEU A 5 13.98 -4.31 1.18
CA LEU A 5 13.26 -4.22 2.44
C LEU A 5 12.40 -5.47 2.62
N ARG A 6 12.52 -6.13 3.77
CA ARG A 6 11.58 -7.14 4.23
C ARG A 6 11.01 -6.69 5.57
N ARG A 7 9.69 -6.77 5.73
CA ARG A 7 8.98 -6.49 6.98
C ARG A 7 7.93 -7.57 7.21
N GLU A 8 7.83 -8.02 8.44
CA GLU A 8 6.85 -9.02 8.85
C GLU A 8 6.06 -8.49 10.05
N ARG A 9 4.76 -8.76 10.07
CA ARG A 9 3.88 -8.48 11.19
C ARG A 9 2.78 -9.52 11.27
N VAL A 10 2.39 -9.85 12.50
CA VAL A 10 1.24 -10.70 12.78
C VAL A 10 0.06 -9.81 13.13
N TYR A 11 -1.07 -10.03 12.48
CA TYR A 11 -2.33 -9.36 12.77
C TYR A 11 -3.32 -10.38 13.34
N PRO A 12 -4.07 -10.05 14.41
CA PRO A 12 -5.08 -10.93 15.01
C PRO A 12 -6.38 -10.93 14.17
N HIS A 13 -6.25 -11.10 12.86
CA HIS A 13 -7.35 -11.13 11.90
C HIS A 13 -7.13 -12.28 10.90
N PRO A 14 -8.21 -12.91 10.40
CA PRO A 14 -8.09 -14.00 9.44
C PRO A 14 -7.48 -13.52 8.11
N PRO A 15 -6.87 -14.41 7.30
CA PRO A 15 -6.22 -14.03 6.06
C PRO A 15 -7.15 -13.31 5.08
N GLY A 16 -8.43 -13.66 5.08
CA GLY A 16 -9.45 -12.98 4.26
C GLY A 16 -9.57 -11.49 4.59
N ALA A 17 -9.62 -11.11 5.87
CA ALA A 17 -9.71 -9.72 6.29
C ALA A 17 -8.43 -8.93 5.95
N VAL A 18 -7.24 -9.54 6.15
CA VAL A 18 -5.97 -8.92 5.74
C VAL A 18 -5.88 -8.80 4.23
N TRP A 19 -6.38 -9.78 3.48
CA TRP A 19 -6.46 -9.72 2.03
C TRP A 19 -7.38 -8.60 1.54
N THR A 20 -8.57 -8.45 2.13
CA THR A 20 -9.47 -7.33 1.84
C THR A 20 -8.78 -6.00 2.11
N ALA A 21 -8.07 -5.85 3.24
CA ALA A 21 -7.34 -4.62 3.54
C ALA A 21 -6.30 -4.23 2.47
N LEU A 22 -5.75 -5.22 1.77
CA LEU A 22 -4.74 -5.06 0.73
C LEU A 22 -5.32 -4.93 -0.69
N THR A 23 -6.60 -5.27 -0.89
CA THR A 23 -7.21 -5.37 -2.23
C THR A 23 -8.49 -4.57 -2.42
N ASP A 24 -9.16 -4.15 -1.34
CA ASP A 24 -10.28 -3.21 -1.41
C ASP A 24 -9.73 -1.79 -1.57
N ARG A 25 -10.19 -1.11 -2.64
CA ARG A 25 -9.73 0.24 -2.99
C ARG A 25 -10.00 1.29 -1.90
N ARG A 26 -11.10 1.15 -1.14
CA ARG A 26 -11.46 2.04 -0.01
C ARG A 26 -10.57 1.77 1.19
N ALA A 27 -10.29 0.51 1.49
CA ALA A 27 -9.35 0.14 2.55
C ALA A 27 -7.94 0.69 2.26
N LEU A 28 -7.43 0.44 1.05
CA LEU A 28 -6.15 0.97 0.58
C LEU A 28 -6.09 2.49 0.66
N ALA A 29 -7.18 3.19 0.34
CA ALA A 29 -7.25 4.64 0.44
C ALA A 29 -7.02 5.14 1.88
N GLU A 30 -7.40 4.39 2.91
CA GLU A 30 -7.26 4.85 4.29
C GLU A 30 -5.89 4.62 4.90
N TRP A 31 -5.27 3.46 4.65
CA TRP A 31 -3.98 3.14 5.27
C TRP A 31 -2.77 3.35 4.37
N LEU A 32 -2.97 3.42 3.04
CA LEU A 32 -1.91 3.61 2.06
C LEU A 32 -2.09 4.93 1.31
N LEU A 33 -2.86 4.94 0.20
CA LEU A 33 -3.08 6.09 -0.67
C LEU A 33 -4.39 5.92 -1.50
N PRO A 34 -5.06 7.02 -1.89
CA PRO A 34 -6.17 7.05 -2.85
C PRO A 34 -5.79 6.37 -4.16
N ASN A 35 -6.69 5.60 -4.74
CA ASN A 35 -6.35 4.71 -5.86
C ASN A 35 -7.55 4.31 -6.74
N ASP A 36 -7.20 3.82 -7.93
CA ASP A 36 -8.09 3.13 -8.87
C ASP A 36 -7.77 1.62 -8.96
N PHE A 37 -7.26 1.04 -7.87
CA PHE A 37 -6.85 -0.36 -7.84
C PHE A 37 -7.98 -1.29 -8.24
N ALA A 38 -7.65 -2.25 -9.10
CA ALA A 38 -8.49 -3.39 -9.42
C ALA A 38 -7.62 -4.66 -9.33
N PRO A 39 -8.06 -5.70 -8.61
CA PRO A 39 -7.32 -6.94 -8.40
C PRO A 39 -7.34 -7.82 -9.67
N VAL A 40 -6.72 -7.34 -10.75
CA VAL A 40 -6.66 -8.01 -12.05
C VAL A 40 -5.21 -8.09 -12.51
N PRO A 41 -4.60 -9.28 -12.65
CA PRO A 41 -3.25 -9.43 -13.17
C PRO A 41 -3.04 -8.68 -14.49
N GLY A 42 -1.89 -8.02 -14.63
CA GLY A 42 -1.54 -7.20 -15.78
C GLY A 42 -2.15 -5.80 -15.79
N ARG A 43 -3.17 -5.51 -14.97
CA ARG A 43 -3.83 -4.20 -14.90
C ARG A 43 -2.90 -3.15 -14.30
N ARG A 44 -2.88 -1.97 -14.91
CA ARG A 44 -2.23 -0.77 -14.36
C ARG A 44 -3.19 -0.03 -13.46
N PHE A 45 -2.66 0.57 -12.41
CA PHE A 45 -3.37 1.41 -11.46
C PHE A 45 -2.42 2.45 -10.88
N ARG A 46 -2.94 3.45 -10.20
CA ARG A 46 -2.20 4.56 -9.63
C ARG A 46 -2.60 4.78 -8.18
N PHE A 47 -1.61 5.18 -7.39
CA PHE A 47 -1.86 5.86 -6.13
C PHE A 47 -1.62 7.35 -6.30
N LEU A 48 -2.55 8.17 -5.81
CA LEU A 48 -2.49 9.63 -5.93
C LEU A 48 -2.61 10.31 -4.55
N ALA A 49 -1.79 11.33 -4.31
CA ALA A 49 -1.89 12.22 -3.16
C ALA A 49 -1.36 13.60 -3.54
N ASP A 50 -1.58 14.60 -2.69
CA ASP A 50 -0.96 15.91 -2.91
C ASP A 50 0.58 15.77 -2.85
N PRO A 51 1.31 16.51 -3.71
CA PRO A 51 2.76 16.56 -3.62
C PRO A 51 3.24 17.03 -2.25
N SER A 52 4.32 16.42 -1.77
CA SER A 52 4.98 16.78 -0.51
C SER A 52 6.50 16.67 -0.67
N PRO A 53 7.31 17.20 0.26
CA PRO A 53 8.77 17.13 0.14
C PRO A 53 9.28 15.70 -0.08
N GLY A 54 9.86 15.45 -1.26
CA GLY A 54 10.39 14.14 -1.64
C GLY A 54 9.36 13.15 -2.22
N PHE A 55 8.10 13.55 -2.40
CA PHE A 55 7.07 12.75 -3.07
C PHE A 55 6.22 13.60 -4.02
N PRO A 56 6.26 13.34 -5.34
CA PRO A 56 5.59 14.18 -6.34
C PRO A 56 4.07 13.96 -6.44
N GLY A 57 3.49 13.08 -5.61
CA GLY A 57 2.04 12.89 -5.56
C GLY A 57 1.50 11.70 -6.35
N GLU A 58 2.32 11.00 -7.12
CA GLU A 58 1.89 9.86 -7.93
C GLU A 58 2.80 8.64 -7.73
N VAL A 59 2.19 7.46 -7.56
CA VAL A 59 2.84 6.15 -7.72
C VAL A 59 2.13 5.39 -8.83
N ARG A 60 2.89 4.94 -9.83
CA ARG A 60 2.40 4.11 -10.94
C ARG A 60 2.67 2.65 -10.63
N CYS A 61 1.62 1.84 -10.76
CA CYS A 61 1.66 0.44 -10.39
C CYS A 61 1.08 -0.44 -11.50
N ARG A 62 1.46 -1.72 -11.46
CA ARG A 62 0.88 -2.79 -12.26
C ARG A 62 0.75 -4.01 -11.39
N VAL A 63 -0.40 -4.68 -11.44
CA VAL A 63 -0.57 -5.99 -10.80
C VAL A 63 0.26 -7.01 -11.60
N LEU A 64 1.27 -7.59 -10.96
CA LEU A 64 2.16 -8.57 -11.59
C LEU A 64 1.68 -9.99 -11.31
N GLU A 65 1.22 -10.24 -10.08
CA GLU A 65 0.78 -11.55 -9.61
C GLU A 65 -0.36 -11.34 -8.61
N LEU A 66 -1.34 -12.23 -8.61
CA LEU A 66 -2.46 -12.20 -7.67
C LEU A 66 -2.95 -13.63 -7.40
N GLU A 67 -2.77 -14.10 -6.18
CA GLU A 67 -3.24 -15.39 -5.68
C GLU A 67 -4.03 -15.18 -4.39
N PRO A 68 -5.34 -14.89 -4.47
CA PRO A 68 -6.16 -14.68 -3.28
C PRO A 68 -6.27 -15.94 -2.41
N PRO A 69 -6.27 -15.83 -1.06
CA PRO A 69 -5.88 -14.69 -0.24
C PRO A 69 -4.41 -14.77 0.23
N ARG A 70 -3.52 -15.41 -0.54
CA ARG A 70 -2.18 -15.82 -0.09
C ARG A 70 -1.06 -14.90 -0.55
N ARG A 71 -1.09 -14.40 -1.78
CA ARG A 71 0.03 -13.67 -2.37
C ARG A 71 -0.38 -12.64 -3.40
N MET A 72 0.30 -11.50 -3.41
CA MET A 72 0.10 -10.44 -4.41
C MET A 72 1.41 -9.73 -4.71
N ARG A 73 1.63 -9.36 -5.97
CA ARG A 73 2.81 -8.59 -6.39
C ARG A 73 2.41 -7.40 -7.23
N TRP A 74 3.02 -6.26 -6.93
CA TRP A 74 2.86 -5.02 -7.67
C TRP A 74 4.21 -4.53 -8.18
N SER A 75 4.25 -4.01 -9.41
CA SER A 75 5.27 -3.02 -9.73
C SER A 75 4.96 -1.74 -8.96
N TRP A 76 6.00 -1.00 -8.59
CA TRP A 76 5.90 0.21 -7.80
C TRP A 76 6.86 1.25 -8.35
N GLU A 77 6.35 2.32 -8.94
CA GLU A 77 7.18 3.40 -9.48
C GLU A 77 6.68 4.73 -8.94
N ILE A 78 7.46 5.38 -8.08
CA ILE A 78 7.19 6.77 -7.69
C ILE A 78 7.49 7.64 -8.91
N ALA A 79 6.52 8.44 -9.34
CA ALA A 79 6.68 9.31 -10.50
C ALA A 79 7.87 10.25 -10.31
N ALA A 80 8.44 10.74 -11.41
CA ALA A 80 9.45 11.77 -11.36
C ALA A 80 8.80 13.14 -11.06
N PRO A 81 9.48 14.06 -10.37
CA PRO A 81 9.06 15.46 -10.38
C PRO A 81 9.14 16.02 -11.82
N PRO A 82 8.37 17.08 -12.15
CA PRO A 82 8.45 17.73 -13.45
C PRO A 82 9.91 18.11 -13.80
N GLY A 83 10.38 17.70 -14.98
CA GLY A 83 11.77 17.93 -15.42
C GLY A 83 12.84 17.06 -14.74
N GLY A 84 12.44 16.13 -13.86
CA GLY A 84 13.33 15.18 -13.19
C GLY A 84 13.61 13.90 -13.99
N PRO A 85 14.57 13.08 -13.54
CA PRO A 85 14.85 11.77 -14.15
C PRO A 85 13.66 10.83 -13.97
N THR A 86 13.43 9.93 -14.93
CA THR A 86 12.33 8.94 -14.88
C THR A 86 12.32 8.15 -13.57
N GLY A 87 11.11 7.87 -13.06
CA GLY A 87 10.92 6.98 -11.93
C GLY A 87 11.57 5.62 -12.18
N ARG A 88 12.11 5.00 -11.12
CA ARG A 88 12.63 3.64 -11.18
C ARG A 88 11.57 2.69 -10.63
N ALA A 89 11.15 1.73 -11.46
CA ALA A 89 10.23 0.70 -11.04
C ALA A 89 10.91 -0.27 -10.06
N THR A 90 10.28 -0.48 -8.92
CA THR A 90 10.58 -1.49 -7.91
C THR A 90 9.44 -2.50 -7.84
N THR A 91 9.57 -3.54 -7.01
CA THR A 91 8.52 -4.55 -6.83
C THR A 91 8.13 -4.65 -5.37
N VAL A 92 6.82 -4.65 -5.08
CA VAL A 92 6.27 -4.90 -3.76
C VAL A 92 5.54 -6.24 -3.78
N THR A 93 5.96 -7.17 -2.93
CA THR A 93 5.39 -8.50 -2.76
C THR A 93 4.75 -8.61 -1.38
N TRP A 94 3.52 -9.09 -1.36
CA TRP A 94 2.72 -9.37 -0.18
C TRP A 94 2.53 -10.87 -0.06
N THR A 95 2.84 -11.46 1.10
CA THR A 95 2.56 -12.87 1.38
C THR A 95 1.82 -12.98 2.71
N LEU A 96 0.70 -13.70 2.72
CA LEU A 96 -0.15 -13.92 3.89
C LEU A 96 -0.06 -15.38 4.28
N VAL A 97 0.31 -15.64 5.54
CA VAL A 97 0.39 -16.98 6.12
C VAL A 97 -0.51 -17.03 7.35
N PRO A 98 -1.50 -17.96 7.43
CA PRO A 98 -2.26 -18.17 8.66
C PRO A 98 -1.33 -18.50 9.82
N GLU A 99 -1.48 -17.84 10.97
CA GLU A 99 -0.62 -18.05 12.14
C GLU A 99 -1.40 -17.78 13.43
N GLY A 100 -1.52 -18.79 14.31
CA GLY A 100 -2.06 -18.63 15.66
C GLY A 100 -3.46 -18.02 15.76
N GLY A 101 -4.36 -18.30 14.80
CA GLY A 101 -5.70 -17.70 14.73
C GLY A 101 -5.74 -16.31 14.07
N GLY A 102 -4.58 -15.76 13.69
CA GLY A 102 -4.43 -14.54 12.91
C GLY A 102 -3.70 -14.80 11.59
N THR A 103 -3.02 -13.76 11.10
CA THR A 103 -2.29 -13.79 9.83
C THR A 103 -0.95 -13.11 9.97
N ARG A 104 0.12 -13.81 9.61
CA ARG A 104 1.43 -13.22 9.37
C ARG A 104 1.47 -12.64 7.97
N LEU A 105 1.59 -11.31 7.89
CA LEU A 105 1.84 -10.58 6.66
C LEU A 105 3.34 -10.35 6.50
N VAL A 106 3.86 -10.75 5.35
CA VAL A 106 5.22 -10.47 4.90
C VAL A 106 5.15 -9.48 3.74
N LEU A 107 5.79 -8.33 3.90
CA LEU A 107 6.04 -7.34 2.85
C LEU A 107 7.50 -7.42 2.43
N GLU A 108 7.73 -7.59 1.14
CA GLU A 108 9.04 -7.48 0.51
C GLU A 108 9.00 -6.36 -0.53
N HIS A 109 9.96 -5.45 -0.48
CA HIS A 109 10.12 -4.37 -1.44
C HIS A 109 11.52 -4.45 -2.05
N GLU A 110 11.57 -4.93 -3.28
CA GLU A 110 12.78 -5.26 -4.04
C GLU A 110 13.12 -4.13 -5.02
N GLY A 111 14.41 -3.90 -5.26
CA GLY A 111 14.90 -2.85 -6.17
C GLY A 111 15.19 -1.52 -5.48
N LEU A 112 14.96 -1.43 -4.17
CA LEU A 112 15.24 -0.22 -3.38
C LEU A 112 16.71 0.20 -3.45
N ARG A 113 17.65 -0.75 -3.62
CA ARG A 113 19.09 -0.46 -3.77
C ARG A 113 19.40 0.59 -4.83
N ALA A 114 18.65 0.57 -5.92
CA ALA A 114 18.82 1.47 -7.05
C ALA A 114 18.27 2.88 -6.78
N LEU A 115 17.58 3.11 -5.65
CA LEU A 115 17.05 4.42 -5.27
C LEU A 115 18.06 5.22 -4.44
N PRO A 116 17.99 6.56 -4.43
CA PRO A 116 18.77 7.41 -3.54
C PRO A 116 18.63 7.04 -2.05
N PRO A 117 19.68 7.21 -1.22
CA PRO A 117 19.64 6.83 0.20
C PRO A 117 18.47 7.40 1.00
N TRP A 118 18.14 8.68 0.78
CA TRP A 118 17.02 9.34 1.46
C TRP A 118 15.68 8.71 1.08
N GLN A 119 15.49 8.33 -0.18
CA GLN A 119 14.25 7.70 -0.66
C GLN A 119 14.12 6.27 -0.11
N ARG A 120 15.22 5.51 -0.04
CA ARG A 120 15.23 4.20 0.63
C ARG A 120 14.84 4.31 2.09
N TRP A 121 15.41 5.28 2.80
CA TRP A 121 15.11 5.52 4.21
C TRP A 121 13.65 5.94 4.41
N ALA A 122 13.14 6.87 3.60
CA ALA A 122 11.76 7.32 3.64
C ALA A 122 10.78 6.17 3.39
N THR A 123 11.05 5.35 2.36
CA THR A 123 10.25 4.15 2.04
C THR A 123 10.21 3.17 3.22
N ARG A 124 11.36 2.90 3.86
CA ARG A 124 11.43 2.03 5.04
C ARG A 124 10.60 2.57 6.20
N ARG A 125 10.64 3.87 6.46
CA ARG A 125 9.86 4.51 7.53
C ARG A 125 8.36 4.52 7.23
N ALA A 126 7.99 4.84 5.99
CA ALA A 126 6.59 4.83 5.54
C ALA A 126 5.95 3.46 5.76
N TRP A 127 6.56 2.38 5.26
CA TRP A 127 6.06 1.02 5.50
C TRP A 127 6.01 0.64 6.98
N GLY A 128 6.99 1.09 7.77
CA GLY A 128 6.99 0.87 9.22
C GLY A 128 5.79 1.51 9.92
N ARG A 129 5.47 2.76 9.57
CA ARG A 129 4.28 3.49 10.09
C ARG A 129 2.98 2.85 9.60
N MET A 130 2.85 2.67 8.29
CA MET A 130 1.64 2.16 7.64
C MET A 130 1.25 0.78 8.17
N LEU A 131 2.17 -0.19 8.12
CA LEU A 131 1.91 -1.55 8.61
C LEU A 131 1.75 -1.64 10.13
N GLY A 132 2.37 -0.72 10.87
CA GLY A 132 2.36 -0.74 12.33
C GLY A 132 1.17 -0.03 12.98
N HIS A 133 0.58 0.95 12.29
CA HIS A 133 -0.41 1.85 12.91
C HIS A 133 -1.67 2.03 12.06
N LEU A 134 -1.54 2.18 10.73
CA LEU A 134 -2.69 2.49 9.87
C LEU A 134 -3.42 1.22 9.42
N LEU A 135 -2.69 0.19 8.98
CA LEU A 135 -3.29 -1.09 8.60
C LEU A 135 -4.06 -1.75 9.77
N PRO A 136 -3.55 -1.79 11.02
CA PRO A 136 -4.33 -2.26 12.16
C PRO A 136 -5.67 -1.54 12.36
N ARG A 137 -5.73 -0.23 12.13
CA ARG A 137 -6.98 0.52 12.23
C ARG A 137 -8.00 0.08 11.18
N VAL A 138 -7.55 -0.04 9.94
CA VAL A 138 -8.38 -0.56 8.84
C VAL A 138 -8.87 -1.98 9.13
N LEU A 139 -8.02 -2.83 9.71
CA LEU A 139 -8.42 -4.18 10.13
C LEU A 139 -9.47 -4.17 11.27
N GLY A 140 -9.42 -3.17 12.15
CA GLY A 140 -10.45 -2.95 13.18
C GLY A 140 -11.84 -2.60 12.63
N ASN A 141 -11.92 -2.13 11.38
CA ASN A 141 -13.16 -1.83 10.68
C ASN A 141 -13.59 -2.94 9.69
N MET A 142 -13.09 -4.16 9.89
CA MET A 142 -13.53 -5.33 9.11
C MET A 142 -14.73 -5.98 9.77
N SER A 143 -15.75 -6.31 8.97
CA SER A 143 -16.86 -7.15 9.41
C SER A 143 -16.39 -8.60 9.62
N PRO A 144 -17.14 -9.43 10.35
CA PRO A 144 -16.87 -10.86 10.47
C PRO A 144 -16.74 -11.59 9.12
N GLU A 145 -17.46 -11.12 8.10
CA GLU A 145 -17.44 -11.64 6.73
C GLU A 145 -16.24 -11.13 5.91
N GLY A 146 -15.38 -10.29 6.49
CA GLY A 146 -14.19 -9.75 5.84
C GLY A 146 -14.48 -8.57 4.91
N LEU A 147 -15.59 -7.85 5.11
CA LEU A 147 -15.91 -6.62 4.39
C LEU A 147 -15.39 -5.40 5.14
N PHE A 148 -14.81 -4.45 4.40
CA PHE A 148 -14.29 -3.21 4.98
C PHE A 148 -15.37 -2.13 5.07
N THR A 149 -15.45 -1.46 6.23
CA THR A 149 -16.29 -0.27 6.43
C THR A 149 -15.41 1.01 6.52
N PRO A 150 -15.60 2.00 5.62
CA PRO A 150 -14.84 3.25 5.66
C PRO A 150 -14.94 4.01 6.99
N GLY A 151 -13.94 4.85 7.28
CA GLY A 151 -13.83 5.68 8.48
C GLY A 151 -12.83 5.18 9.52
N ALA A 152 -12.03 4.16 9.21
CA ALA A 152 -11.03 3.61 10.13
C ALA A 152 -9.86 4.59 10.39
N VAL A 153 -9.48 5.34 9.34
CA VAL A 153 -8.47 6.39 9.39
C VAL A 153 -9.07 7.70 8.86
N PRO A 154 -9.45 8.63 9.77
CA PRO A 154 -9.96 9.95 9.40
C PRO A 154 -8.95 10.74 8.56
N PRO A 155 -9.38 11.64 7.66
CA PRO A 155 -8.50 12.38 6.76
C PRO A 155 -7.29 13.07 7.43
N GLY A 156 -7.46 13.65 8.62
CA GLY A 156 -6.37 14.30 9.36
C GLY A 156 -5.31 13.36 9.93
N GLU A 157 -5.57 12.06 9.95
CA GLU A 157 -4.68 11.03 10.50
C GLU A 157 -4.04 10.15 9.41
N ARG A 158 -4.45 10.33 8.14
CA ARG A 158 -3.89 9.59 7.00
C ARG A 158 -2.44 9.96 6.75
N ALA A 159 -1.73 9.11 6.00
CA ALA A 159 -0.33 9.33 5.64
C ALA A 159 -0.13 10.42 4.55
N TYR A 160 -1.21 11.02 4.06
CA TYR A 160 -1.23 11.91 2.91
C TYR A 160 -2.31 12.98 3.07
N THR A 161 -2.21 14.04 2.28
CA THR A 161 -3.33 14.95 1.99
C THR A 161 -3.81 14.72 0.55
N ALA A 162 -5.07 15.02 0.27
CA ALA A 162 -5.68 14.72 -1.03
C ALA A 162 -6.60 15.85 -1.52
N ARG A 163 -6.17 17.10 -1.34
CA ARG A 163 -6.92 18.31 -1.75
C ARG A 163 -7.00 18.45 -3.27
N THR A 164 -6.00 17.93 -3.98
CA THR A 164 -5.86 18.01 -5.45
C THR A 164 -6.10 16.67 -6.14
N VAL A 165 -6.40 15.62 -5.38
CA VAL A 165 -6.66 14.29 -5.93
C VAL A 165 -8.05 14.27 -6.57
N PRO A 166 -8.19 13.77 -7.81
CA PRO A 166 -9.48 13.71 -8.48
C PRO A 166 -10.50 12.86 -7.71
N PRO A 167 -11.79 13.25 -7.67
CA PRO A 167 -12.83 12.56 -6.89
C PRO A 167 -12.95 11.06 -7.17
N GLU A 168 -12.70 10.63 -8.40
CA GLU A 168 -12.76 9.21 -8.81
C GLU A 168 -11.72 8.31 -8.11
N TYR A 169 -10.64 8.90 -7.58
CA TYR A 169 -9.62 8.24 -6.78
C TYR A 169 -9.92 8.27 -5.27
N LEU A 170 -10.76 9.20 -4.83
CA LEU A 170 -11.09 9.42 -3.42
C LEU A 170 -12.13 8.43 -2.88
N LEU A 171 -12.87 7.77 -3.77
CA LEU A 171 -13.83 6.71 -3.43
C LEU A 171 -14.71 7.06 -2.24
N GLY A 172 -15.64 7.96 -2.53
CA GLY A 172 -16.81 8.19 -1.69
C GLY A 172 -17.68 6.94 -1.53
N PRO A 173 -18.62 6.96 -0.59
CA PRO A 173 -19.71 7.93 -0.58
C PRO A 173 -19.27 9.37 -0.37
#